data_AF-A0A4V3BII9-F1
#
_entry.id   AF-A0A4V3BII9-F1
#
_cell.length_a   1.000
_cell.length_b   1.000
_cell.length_c   1.000
_cell.angle_alpha   90.00
_cell.angle_beta   90.00
_cell.angle_gamma   90.00
#
_symmetry.space_group_name_H-M   'P 1'
#
loop_
_entity.id
_entity.type
_entity.pdbx_description
1 polymer ?
#
loop_
_entity_poly.entity_id
_entity_poly.type
_entity_poly.pdbx_seq_one_letter_code
_entity_poly.pdbx_strand_id
1 'polypeptide(L)'
;MILLVILAACSATAYSIDGIAYSSNEFFLLTHVSTGTLIIQIIIYLLIIWILLGLLGFTIRRLHDTDHTGWWYWISVIPFGYLFLLYFMVLPTVEKPVRWGSYLFKEKK
;
A
#
# COMPACT_ATOMS: atom_id res chain seq x y z
N MET A 1 -0.75 -6.03 4.07
CA MET A 1 -0.52 -7.36 4.69
C MET A 1 -1.26 -8.48 3.96
N ILE A 2 -2.60 -8.46 3.86
CA ILE A 2 -3.38 -9.50 3.14
C ILE A 2 -2.96 -9.65 1.66
N LEU A 3 -2.74 -8.54 0.94
CA LEU A 3 -2.31 -8.57 -0.47
C LEU A 3 -0.90 -9.17 -0.67
N LEU A 4 0.02 -8.94 0.28
CA LEU A 4 1.37 -9.52 0.25
C LEU A 4 1.35 -11.03 0.55
N VAL A 5 0.45 -11.48 1.44
CA VAL A 5 0.27 -12.91 1.76
C VAL A 5 -0.32 -13.67 0.56
N ILE A 6 -1.30 -13.09 -0.15
CA ILE A 6 -1.87 -13.69 -1.36
C ILE A 6 -0.82 -13.79 -2.48
N LEU A 7 0.04 -12.78 -2.62
CA LEU A 7 1.13 -12.79 -3.60
C LEU A 7 2.22 -13.81 -3.28
N ALA A 8 2.60 -13.95 -2.00
CA ALA A 8 3.55 -14.96 -1.54
C ALA A 8 3.01 -16.39 -1.72
N ALA A 9 1.69 -16.59 -1.57
CA ALA A 9 1.05 -17.86 -1.86
C ALA A 9 1.02 -18.16 -3.38
N CYS A 10 0.75 -17.15 -4.21
CA CYS A 10 0.73 -17.28 -5.67
C CYS A 10 2.11 -17.66 -6.23
N SER A 11 3.17 -17.03 -5.73
CA SER A 11 4.55 -17.35 -6.14
C SER A 11 4.95 -18.76 -5.66
N ALA A 12 4.63 -19.14 -4.42
CA ALA A 12 4.88 -20.50 -3.91
C ALA A 12 4.18 -21.57 -4.76
N THR A 13 2.94 -21.32 -5.20
CA THR A 13 2.24 -22.25 -6.10
C THR A 13 2.86 -22.31 -7.49
N ALA A 14 3.35 -21.19 -8.04
CA ALA A 14 4.04 -21.15 -9.33
C ALA A 14 5.39 -21.89 -9.33
N TYR A 15 6.16 -21.79 -8.25
CA TYR A 15 7.40 -22.56 -8.08
C TYR A 15 7.12 -24.07 -7.88
N SER A 16 5.99 -24.43 -7.24
CA SER A 16 5.65 -25.83 -6.95
C SER A 16 5.16 -26.62 -8.18
N ILE A 17 4.47 -25.97 -9.12
CA ILE A 17 4.00 -26.61 -10.37
C ILE A 17 5.16 -26.91 -11.34
N ASP A 18 6.20 -26.07 -11.34
CA ASP A 18 7.40 -26.29 -12.14
C ASP A 18 8.28 -27.42 -11.53
N GLY A 19 8.27 -27.57 -10.20
CA GLY A 19 9.06 -28.56 -9.47
C GLY A 19 8.63 -30.03 -9.64
N ILE A 20 7.39 -30.30 -10.06
CA ILE A 20 6.92 -31.67 -10.34
C ILE A 20 7.36 -32.14 -11.74
N ALA A 21 7.68 -31.22 -12.65
CA ALA A 21 7.96 -31.52 -14.07
C ALA A 21 9.46 -31.60 -14.41
N TYR A 22 10.36 -31.02 -13.61
CA TYR A 22 11.78 -30.93 -13.94
C TYR A 22 12.68 -31.60 -12.89
N SER A 23 12.97 -32.88 -13.13
CA SER A 23 14.03 -33.63 -12.44
C SER A 23 15.29 -33.61 -13.31
N SER A 24 16.37 -32.98 -12.81
CA SER A 24 17.74 -33.56 -12.71
C SER A 24 18.90 -32.55 -12.64
N ASN A 25 18.69 -31.23 -12.73
CA ASN A 25 19.82 -30.27 -12.60
C ASN A 25 19.42 -29.00 -11.81
N GLU A 26 19.94 -28.85 -10.60
CA GLU A 26 19.63 -27.72 -9.69
C GLU A 26 19.92 -26.32 -10.31
N PHE A 27 20.91 -26.23 -11.19
CA PHE A 27 21.26 -25.00 -11.91
C PHE A 27 20.25 -24.63 -13.02
N PHE A 28 19.57 -25.63 -13.58
CA PHE A 28 18.56 -25.46 -14.63
C PHE A 28 17.20 -25.04 -14.04
N LEU A 29 16.93 -25.40 -12.77
CA LEU A 29 15.70 -25.03 -12.04
C LEU A 29 15.62 -23.55 -11.68
N LEU A 30 16.77 -22.88 -11.47
CA LEU A 30 16.82 -21.43 -11.27
C LEU A 30 16.64 -20.63 -12.58
N THR A 31 16.82 -21.29 -13.72
CA THR A 31 16.80 -20.65 -15.04
C THR A 31 15.52 -20.93 -15.85
N HIS A 32 14.69 -21.89 -15.41
CA HIS A 32 13.45 -22.33 -16.09
C HIS A 32 12.17 -22.19 -15.25
N VAL A 33 12.20 -21.42 -14.16
CA VAL A 33 10.95 -20.74 -13.75
C VAL A 33 10.52 -19.92 -14.96
N SER A 34 9.45 -20.36 -15.61
CA SER A 34 9.05 -19.92 -16.96
C SER A 34 9.25 -18.42 -17.10
N THR A 35 10.09 -17.96 -18.01
CA THR A 35 10.45 -16.53 -18.17
C THR A 35 9.21 -15.61 -18.20
N GLY A 36 8.07 -16.13 -18.69
CA GLY A 36 6.78 -15.44 -18.65
C GLY A 36 6.23 -15.19 -17.24
N THR A 37 6.42 -16.12 -16.30
CA THR A 37 6.02 -15.97 -14.89
C THR A 37 6.79 -14.84 -14.20
N LEU A 38 8.09 -14.68 -14.48
CA LEU A 38 8.91 -13.59 -13.93
C LEU A 38 8.44 -12.22 -14.41
N ILE A 39 8.10 -12.10 -15.70
CA ILE A 39 7.60 -10.83 -16.28
C ILE A 39 6.26 -10.44 -15.64
N ILE A 40 5.33 -11.38 -15.52
CA ILE A 40 4.03 -11.15 -14.88
C ILE A 40 4.23 -10.74 -13.41
N GLN A 41 5.15 -11.40 -12.71
CA GLN A 41 5.45 -11.10 -11.32
C GLN A 41 6.00 -9.68 -11.12
N ILE A 42 6.89 -9.22 -12.01
CA ILE A 42 7.43 -7.85 -11.98
C ILE A 42 6.31 -6.82 -12.18
N ILE A 43 5.42 -7.04 -13.15
CA ILE A 43 4.29 -6.13 -13.43
C ILE A 43 3.38 -6.01 -12.20
N ILE A 44 3.07 -7.13 -11.54
CA ILE A 44 2.25 -7.14 -10.33
C ILE A 44 2.92 -6.34 -9.20
N TYR A 45 4.22 -6.49 -9.00
CA TYR A 45 4.94 -5.72 -7.98
C TYR A 45 4.87 -4.21 -8.25
N LEU A 46 5.03 -3.78 -9.49
CA LEU A 46 4.92 -2.37 -9.86
C LEU A 46 3.51 -1.81 -9.59
N LEU A 47 2.47 -2.57 -9.92
CA LEU A 47 1.08 -2.19 -9.63
C LEU A 47 0.82 -2.10 -8.13
N ILE A 48 1.36 -3.02 -7.33
CA ILE A 48 1.20 -3.00 -5.87
C ILE A 48 1.88 -1.77 -5.27
N ILE A 49 3.10 -1.44 -5.72
CA ILE A 49 3.81 -0.24 -5.27
C ILE A 49 3.01 1.01 -5.62
N TRP A 50 2.46 1.09 -6.84
CA TRP A 50 1.60 2.20 -7.26
C TRP A 50 0.39 2.37 -6.34
N ILE A 51 -0.33 1.28 -6.05
CA ILE A 51 -1.51 1.30 -5.19
C ILE A 51 -1.13 1.67 -3.75
N LEU A 52 -0.01 1.14 -3.23
CA LEU A 52 0.48 1.46 -1.89
C LEU A 52 0.83 2.93 -1.74
N LEU A 53 1.50 3.53 -2.74
CA LEU A 53 1.81 4.96 -2.75
C LEU A 53 0.53 5.81 -2.77
N GLY A 54 -0.48 5.41 -3.55
CA GLY A 54 -1.78 6.07 -3.58
C GLY A 54 -2.51 6.03 -2.24
N LEU A 55 -2.57 4.84 -1.61
CA LEU A 55 -3.18 4.67 -0.29
C LEU A 55 -2.44 5.43 0.81
N LEU A 56 -1.10 5.46 0.74
CA LEU A 56 -0.26 6.22 1.67
C LEU A 56 -0.53 7.71 1.54
N GLY A 57 -0.55 8.25 0.32
CA GLY A 57 -0.84 9.66 0.06
C GLY A 57 -2.24 10.08 0.53
N PHE A 58 -3.25 9.24 0.27
CA PHE A 58 -4.61 9.48 0.75
C PHE A 58 -4.68 9.55 2.28
N THR A 59 -4.03 8.60 2.96
CA THR A 59 -4.02 8.53 4.42
C THR A 59 -3.33 9.73 5.04
N ILE A 60 -2.15 10.11 4.52
CA ILE A 60 -1.40 11.29 5.00
C ILE A 60 -2.20 12.58 4.78
N ARG A 61 -2.90 12.73 3.65
CA ARG A 61 -3.76 13.89 3.40
C ARG A 61 -4.88 13.99 4.43
N ARG A 62 -5.61 12.89 4.68
CA ARG A 62 -6.70 12.88 5.68
C ARG A 62 -6.19 13.18 7.09
N LEU A 63 -5.01 12.66 7.42
CA LEU A 63 -4.37 12.92 8.70
C LEU A 63 -4.03 14.42 8.84
N HIS A 64 -3.50 15.03 7.78
CA HIS A 64 -3.26 16.46 7.72
C HIS A 64 -4.55 17.30 7.78
N ASP A 65 -5.63 16.85 7.15
CA ASP A 65 -6.95 17.52 7.23
C ASP A 65 -7.50 17.53 8.66
N THR A 66 -7.17 16.52 9.47
CA THR A 66 -7.52 16.46 10.91
C THR A 66 -6.51 17.15 11.82
N ASP A 67 -5.55 17.92 11.27
CA ASP A 67 -4.47 18.60 11.99
C ASP A 67 -3.43 17.68 12.66
N HIS A 68 -3.32 16.44 12.21
CA HIS A 68 -2.32 15.50 12.70
C HIS A 68 -1.12 15.40 11.73
N THR A 69 0.08 15.18 12.27
CA THR A 69 1.29 15.01 11.45
C THR A 69 1.29 13.67 10.74
N GLY A 70 1.87 13.58 9.53
CA GLY A 70 1.96 12.33 8.76
C GLY A 70 2.66 11.17 9.50
N TRP A 71 3.39 11.46 10.57
CA TRP A 71 4.05 10.47 11.42
C TRP A 71 3.10 9.53 12.14
N TRP A 72 1.83 9.90 12.34
CA TRP A 72 0.83 8.99 12.94
C TRP A 72 0.56 7.76 12.06
N TYR A 73 0.96 7.76 10.78
CA TYR A 73 0.89 6.58 9.92
C TYR A 73 1.71 5.40 10.46
N TRP A 74 2.83 5.63 11.16
CA TRP A 74 3.71 4.58 11.67
C TRP A 74 3.04 3.66 12.69
N ILE A 75 1.93 4.09 13.30
CA ILE A 75 1.13 3.23 14.19
C ILE A 75 0.61 2.00 13.44
N SER A 76 0.43 2.07 12.11
CA SER A 76 0.03 0.91 11.29
C SER A 76 0.99 -0.28 11.35
N VAL A 77 2.24 -0.07 11.77
CA VAL A 77 3.25 -1.15 11.95
C VAL A 77 2.92 -2.01 13.19
N ILE A 78 2.22 -1.45 14.17
CA ILE A 78 1.79 -2.17 15.37
C ILE A 78 0.55 -3.01 15.01
N PRO A 79 0.49 -4.30 15.38
CA PRO A 79 -0.75 -5.07 15.24
C PRO A 79 -1.88 -4.35 16.00
N PHE A 80 -3.02 -4.10 15.34
CA PHE A 80 -4.13 -3.23 15.77
C PHE A 80 -4.00 -1.71 15.58
N GLY A 81 -2.85 -1.20 15.17
CA GLY A 81 -2.69 0.25 14.94
C GLY A 81 -3.60 0.83 13.85
N TYR A 82 -4.09 -0.03 12.95
CA TYR A 82 -5.09 0.37 11.95
C TYR A 82 -6.41 0.89 12.57
N LEU A 83 -6.78 0.44 13.78
CA LEU A 83 -7.97 0.93 14.47
C LEU A 83 -7.84 2.40 14.83
N PHE A 84 -6.63 2.84 15.19
CA PHE A 84 -6.33 4.23 15.50
C PHE A 84 -6.36 5.11 14.23
N LEU A 85 -5.87 4.58 13.11
CA LEU A 85 -6.01 5.25 11.81
C LEU A 85 -7.48 5.33 11.36
N LEU A 86 -8.27 4.30 11.62
CA LEU A 86 -9.71 4.31 11.32
C LEU A 86 -10.43 5.41 12.11
N TYR A 87 -10.09 5.58 13.39
CA TYR A 87 -10.58 6.70 14.20
C TYR A 87 -10.30 8.06 13.52
N PHE A 88 -9.06 8.31 13.08
CA PHE A 88 -8.72 9.53 12.35
C PHE A 88 -9.46 9.69 11.01
N MET A 89 -9.78 8.60 10.33
CA MET A 89 -10.53 8.68 9.06
C MET A 89 -11.97 9.14 9.24
N VAL A 90 -12.60 8.80 10.37
CA VAL A 90 -13.99 9.14 10.71
C VAL A 90 -14.11 10.56 11.29
N LEU A 91 -13.01 11.12 11.80
CA LEU A 91 -13.03 12.48 12.36
C LEU A 91 -13.42 13.53 11.30
N PRO A 92 -14.25 14.52 11.69
CA PRO A 92 -14.48 15.68 10.84
C PRO A 92 -13.18 16.47 10.67
N THR A 93 -13.04 17.10 9.51
CA THR A 93 -11.94 18.04 9.26
C THR A 93 -12.01 19.19 10.26
N VAL A 94 -10.86 19.58 10.83
CA VAL A 94 -10.83 20.67 11.82
C VAL A 94 -10.97 22.00 11.09
N GLU A 95 -12.08 22.69 11.31
CA GLU A 95 -12.27 24.05 10.79
C GLU A 95 -11.41 25.03 11.58
N LYS A 96 -10.38 25.56 10.92
CA LYS A 96 -9.49 26.56 11.50
C LYS A 96 -9.69 27.90 10.80
N PRO A 97 -9.62 29.03 11.54
CA PRO A 97 -9.57 30.33 10.90
C PRO A 97 -8.35 30.38 9.95
N VAL A 98 -8.55 31.01 8.80
CA VAL A 98 -7.51 31.16 7.78
C VAL A 98 -6.27 31.79 8.39
N ARG A 99 -5.14 31.09 8.32
CA ARG A 99 -3.88 31.59 8.87
C ARG A 99 -3.42 32.91 8.23
N TRP A 100 -3.83 33.13 6.98
CA TRP A 100 -3.50 34.29 6.16
C TRP A 100 -4.55 35.41 6.23
N GLY A 101 -5.40 35.42 7.26
CA GLY A 101 -6.35 36.50 7.52
C GLY A 101 -7.75 36.23 6.96
N SER A 102 -7.98 36.54 5.68
CA SER A 102 -9.30 36.43 5.05
C SER A 102 -9.27 35.61 3.77
N TYR A 103 -10.35 34.89 3.48
CA TYR A 103 -10.58 34.28 2.18
C TYR A 103 -10.68 35.35 1.09
N LEU A 104 -10.20 35.02 -0.11
CA LEU A 104 -10.25 35.90 -1.28
C LEU A 104 -11.69 36.33 -1.61
N PHE A 105 -12.63 35.41 -1.40
CA PHE A 105 -14.06 35.66 -1.50
C PHE A 105 -14.66 35.59 -0.11
N LYS A 106 -15.21 36.70 0.33
CA LYS A 106 -16.01 36.79 1.55
C LYS A 106 -17.46 36.87 1.11
N GLU A 107 -18.29 35.92 1.54
CA GLU A 107 -19.73 36.01 1.29
C GLU A 107 -20.24 37.30 1.93
N LYS A 108 -20.96 38.13 1.16
CA LYS A 108 -21.64 39.32 1.69
C LYS A 108 -22.79 38.83 2.57
N LYS A 109 -22.66 39.05 3.88
CA LYS A 109 -23.79 38.97 4.82
C LYS A 109 -24.84 40.02 4.49
#